data_AF-A0AB35IVH7-F1
#
_entry.id   AF-A0AB35IVH7-F1
#
_cell.length_a   1.000
_cell.length_b   1.000
_cell.length_c   1.000
_cell.angle_alpha   90.00
_cell.angle_beta   90.00
_cell.angle_gamma   90.00
#
_symmetry.space_group_name_H-M   'P 1'
#
loop_
_entity.id
_entity.type
_entity.pdbx_description
1 polymer ?
#
loop_
_entity_poly.entity_id
_entity_poly.type
_entity_poly.pdbx_seq_one_letter_code
_entity_poly.pdbx_strand_id
1 'polypeptide(L)'
;MNQQEWIEYFELVNGRKATPAELAQAQAAGEFILERPNPNVFGSNGQATEQRPIKPAEPVITMTQQPQFAQTTATFQQVVPAKKGMSKKTKIILASVLGAVAVILLSVGGYSLWRYQSGKIVDGTYEVVSFSRYDEDKDKMVDGIDEYKDEGLDLQSFVVVKNNQSRTYNLVESDNKSYVSLMDYEIDVPQVFDPWNRTESQVLDADQVEDVTKDFMKKMRKDYSFYTKEEADKVVKKTTREYKDTLKEKRTYVKHGDEYTLTTYDKKGKLQSRITYKRMSKGDAEERWDDYKDAIKDYKKDLKTYSDQYDDFKDYYDYGYGYNYGYGYGNDYGYGNSDDYGSGSKSGSDDSKSSKKSSDKI
;
A
#
# COMPACT_ATOMS: atom_id res chain seq x y z
N MET A 1 -8.44 -2.06 -20.89
CA MET A 1 -9.46 -2.18 -19.84
C MET A 1 -10.73 -2.73 -20.46
N ASN A 2 -11.60 -3.37 -19.68
CA ASN A 2 -12.94 -3.74 -20.11
C ASN A 2 -13.92 -2.57 -19.94
N GLN A 3 -15.16 -2.75 -20.39
CA GLN A 3 -16.18 -1.70 -20.34
C GLN A 3 -16.50 -1.23 -18.90
N GLN A 4 -16.46 -2.14 -17.92
CA GLN A 4 -16.79 -1.83 -16.54
C GLN A 4 -15.68 -1.01 -15.88
N GLU A 5 -14.42 -1.43 -16.03
CA GLU A 5 -13.23 -0.68 -15.60
C GLU A 5 -13.19 0.74 -16.20
N TRP A 6 -13.59 0.89 -17.47
CA TRP A 6 -13.66 2.19 -18.14
C TRP A 6 -14.76 3.09 -17.55
N ILE A 7 -15.94 2.55 -17.24
CA ILE A 7 -17.03 3.29 -16.60
C ILE A 7 -16.62 3.74 -15.20
N GLU A 8 -16.00 2.86 -14.41
CA GLU A 8 -15.54 3.18 -13.06
C GLU A 8 -14.44 4.25 -13.06
N TYR A 9 -13.48 4.15 -13.99
CA TYR A 9 -12.48 5.21 -14.21
C TYR A 9 -13.12 6.53 -14.65
N PHE A 10 -14.09 6.49 -15.57
CA PHE A 10 -14.81 7.69 -16.01
C PHE A 10 -15.57 8.35 -14.86
N GLU A 11 -16.29 7.57 -14.03
CA GLU A 11 -17.01 8.04 -12.85
C GLU A 11 -16.08 8.64 -11.80
N LEU A 12 -14.93 8.01 -11.56
CA LEU A 12 -13.90 8.50 -10.63
C LEU A 12 -13.28 9.84 -11.07
N VAL A 13 -12.96 9.98 -12.37
CA VAL A 13 -12.30 11.19 -12.91
C VAL A 13 -13.27 12.36 -13.06
N ASN A 14 -14.52 12.10 -13.47
CA ASN A 14 -15.48 13.15 -13.81
C ASN A 14 -16.53 13.42 -12.72
N GLY A 15 -16.56 12.61 -11.65
CA GLY A 15 -17.57 12.72 -10.59
C GLY A 15 -19.02 12.44 -11.04
N ARG A 16 -19.20 11.84 -12.23
CA ARG A 16 -20.52 11.56 -12.83
C ARG A 16 -20.48 10.33 -13.73
N LYS A 17 -21.65 9.73 -13.93
CA LYS A 17 -21.86 8.63 -14.89
C LYS A 17 -21.51 9.04 -16.32
N ALA A 18 -20.94 8.11 -17.07
CA ALA A 18 -20.71 8.24 -18.50
C ALA A 18 -22.06 8.33 -19.24
N THR A 19 -22.18 9.24 -20.19
CA THR A 19 -23.36 9.28 -21.08
C THR A 19 -23.23 8.20 -22.17
N PRO A 20 -24.35 7.75 -22.77
CA PRO A 20 -24.31 6.78 -23.87
C PRO A 20 -23.46 7.24 -25.06
N ALA A 21 -23.36 8.55 -25.31
CA ALA A 21 -22.51 9.12 -26.36
C ALA A 21 -21.02 8.99 -26.04
N GLU A 22 -20.62 9.23 -24.78
CA GLU A 22 -19.23 9.09 -24.32
C GLU A 22 -18.79 7.62 -24.33
N LEU A 23 -19.65 6.71 -23.89
CA LEU A 23 -19.40 5.27 -23.92
C LEU A 23 -19.27 4.75 -25.37
N ALA A 24 -20.14 5.21 -26.29
CA ALA A 24 -20.03 4.88 -27.71
C ALA A 24 -18.77 5.50 -28.36
N GLN A 25 -18.36 6.70 -27.95
CA GLN A 25 -17.14 7.34 -28.43
C GLN A 25 -15.88 6.60 -27.95
N ALA A 26 -15.83 6.20 -26.68
CA ALA A 26 -14.74 5.41 -26.12
C ALA A 26 -14.66 4.00 -26.72
N GLN A 27 -15.81 3.36 -26.99
CA GLN A 27 -15.88 2.12 -27.76
C GLN A 27 -15.33 2.30 -29.19
N ALA A 28 -15.72 3.38 -29.88
CA ALA A 28 -15.24 3.68 -31.24
C ALA A 28 -13.76 4.06 -31.28
N ALA A 29 -13.22 4.63 -30.20
CA ALA A 29 -11.79 4.91 -30.01
C ALA A 29 -10.99 3.69 -29.53
N GLY A 30 -11.65 2.59 -29.16
CA GLY A 30 -11.01 1.38 -28.65
C GLY A 30 -10.43 1.52 -27.24
N GLU A 31 -10.89 2.48 -26.44
CA GLU A 31 -10.40 2.72 -25.07
C GLU A 31 -10.71 1.56 -24.14
N PHE A 32 -11.78 0.81 -24.43
CA PHE A 32 -12.07 -0.47 -23.80
C PHE A 32 -12.42 -1.54 -24.83
N ILE A 33 -12.13 -2.78 -24.47
CA ILE A 33 -12.58 -3.97 -25.20
C ILE A 33 -13.91 -4.42 -24.61
N LEU A 34 -14.90 -4.62 -25.47
CA LEU A 34 -16.10 -5.38 -25.14
C LEU A 34 -15.68 -6.83 -24.92
N GLU A 35 -15.66 -7.25 -23.65
CA GLU A 35 -15.60 -8.65 -23.28
C GLU A 35 -16.81 -9.36 -23.90
N ARG A 36 -16.58 -10.08 -25.00
CA ARG A 36 -17.49 -11.16 -25.37
C ARG A 36 -17.40 -12.21 -24.25
N PRO A 37 -18.52 -12.83 -23.84
CA PRO A 37 -18.47 -13.92 -22.88
C PRO A 37 -17.48 -14.98 -23.36
N ASN A 38 -16.54 -15.33 -22.47
CA ASN A 38 -15.41 -16.17 -22.81
C ASN A 38 -15.90 -17.58 -23.20
N PRO A 39 -15.61 -18.12 -24.41
CA PRO A 39 -16.26 -19.34 -24.89
C PRO A 39 -15.93 -20.64 -24.15
N ASN A 40 -15.01 -20.63 -23.18
CA ASN A 40 -14.48 -21.83 -22.54
C ASN A 40 -15.30 -22.31 -21.34
N VAL A 41 -16.62 -22.40 -21.51
CA VAL A 41 -17.47 -23.33 -20.75
C VAL A 41 -18.38 -24.05 -21.75
N PHE A 42 -18.35 -25.39 -21.73
CA PHE A 42 -18.88 -26.33 -22.74
C PHE A 42 -18.03 -26.51 -24.00
N GLY A 43 -18.00 -27.75 -24.50
CA GLY A 43 -16.97 -28.20 -25.42
C GLY A 43 -17.45 -28.66 -26.80
N SER A 44 -16.47 -29.11 -27.58
CA SER A 44 -16.53 -29.82 -28.86
C SER A 44 -16.83 -29.03 -30.15
N ASN A 45 -16.03 -29.39 -31.16
CA ASN A 45 -16.22 -29.24 -32.61
C ASN A 45 -16.18 -27.82 -33.21
N GLY A 46 -15.05 -27.54 -33.85
CA GLY A 46 -14.75 -26.26 -34.48
C GLY A 46 -15.09 -26.13 -35.95
N GLN A 47 -14.66 -24.98 -36.50
CA GLN A 47 -14.15 -24.77 -37.85
C GLN A 47 -13.61 -23.34 -37.95
N ALA A 48 -12.58 -23.12 -38.76
CA ALA A 48 -12.00 -21.81 -39.01
C ALA A 48 -12.41 -21.30 -40.40
N THR A 49 -12.66 -19.99 -40.56
CA THR A 49 -12.74 -19.35 -41.89
C THR A 49 -12.38 -17.86 -41.84
N GLU A 50 -11.77 -17.36 -42.92
CA GLU A 50 -11.26 -16.00 -43.13
C GLU A 50 -12.32 -14.91 -43.39
N GLN A 51 -11.85 -13.68 -43.67
CA GLN A 51 -12.61 -12.42 -43.64
C GLN A 51 -13.30 -12.00 -44.96
N ARG A 52 -14.21 -11.01 -44.81
CA ARG A 52 -14.68 -9.97 -45.77
C ARG A 52 -15.72 -10.38 -46.84
N PRO A 53 -16.49 -9.41 -47.40
CA PRO A 53 -17.06 -8.20 -46.78
C PRO A 53 -18.57 -8.02 -47.13
N ILE A 54 -19.33 -7.21 -46.37
CA ILE A 54 -20.74 -6.92 -46.70
C ILE A 54 -21.02 -5.41 -46.73
N LYS A 55 -21.72 -4.95 -47.78
CA LYS A 55 -22.26 -3.58 -47.91
C LYS A 55 -23.64 -3.47 -47.25
N PRO A 56 -24.10 -2.26 -46.84
CA PRO A 56 -25.45 -2.05 -46.35
C PRO A 56 -26.49 -2.02 -47.48
N ALA A 57 -27.72 -2.44 -47.19
CA ALA A 57 -28.90 -2.25 -48.05
C ALA A 57 -29.96 -1.40 -47.31
N GLU A 58 -30.79 -0.70 -48.08
CA GLU A 58 -31.72 0.34 -47.60
C GLU A 58 -33.04 -0.23 -47.05
N PRO A 59 -33.72 0.46 -46.11
CA PRO A 59 -35.01 0.02 -45.58
C PRO A 59 -36.21 0.51 -46.43
N VAL A 60 -37.22 -0.35 -46.58
CA VAL A 60 -38.50 -0.06 -47.25
C VAL A 60 -39.64 0.16 -46.22
N ILE A 61 -40.65 0.94 -46.62
CA ILE A 61 -41.66 1.62 -45.79
C ILE A 61 -42.96 0.80 -45.66
N THR A 62 -43.69 0.91 -44.53
CA THR A 62 -45.19 1.08 -44.41
C THR A 62 -45.60 1.11 -42.92
N MET A 63 -46.18 2.20 -42.40
CA MET A 63 -47.63 2.50 -42.24
C MET A 63 -48.40 1.56 -41.28
N THR A 64 -49.38 1.99 -40.48
CA THR A 64 -50.13 3.29 -40.41
C THR A 64 -49.82 4.02 -39.07
N GLN A 65 -50.53 5.02 -38.50
CA GLN A 65 -51.82 5.69 -38.77
C GLN A 65 -51.81 7.14 -38.20
N GLN A 66 -52.98 7.78 -38.06
CA GLN A 66 -53.19 9.15 -37.56
C GLN A 66 -54.55 9.22 -36.80
N PRO A 67 -54.89 10.31 -36.06
CA PRO A 67 -55.64 11.38 -36.73
C PRO A 67 -55.23 12.81 -36.35
N GLN A 68 -55.66 13.76 -37.17
CA GLN A 68 -55.37 15.21 -37.10
C GLN A 68 -56.47 15.97 -36.34
N PHE A 69 -56.11 17.14 -35.81
CA PHE A 69 -57.00 18.30 -35.79
C PHE A 69 -56.28 19.50 -36.42
N ALA A 70 -57.05 20.36 -37.08
CA ALA A 70 -56.53 21.49 -37.85
C ALA A 70 -56.98 22.83 -37.25
N GLN A 71 -56.15 23.86 -37.37
CA GLN A 71 -56.63 25.24 -37.50
C GLN A 71 -55.57 26.18 -38.10
N THR A 72 -56.04 27.18 -38.84
CA THR A 72 -55.28 28.19 -39.59
C THR A 72 -55.08 29.48 -38.81
N THR A 73 -53.91 30.12 -38.91
CA THR A 73 -53.77 31.60 -38.86
C THR A 73 -52.39 32.07 -39.36
N ALA A 74 -52.18 33.39 -39.48
CA ALA A 74 -51.31 33.98 -40.50
C ALA A 74 -49.91 34.47 -40.04
N THR A 75 -49.01 34.52 -41.04
CA THR A 75 -47.88 35.45 -41.25
C THR A 75 -47.02 35.90 -40.05
N PHE A 76 -45.76 35.46 -40.05
CA PHE A 76 -44.61 36.37 -39.94
C PHE A 76 -43.47 35.88 -40.85
N GLN A 77 -43.12 36.67 -41.87
CA GLN A 77 -41.87 36.47 -42.62
C GLN A 77 -40.69 36.94 -41.76
N GLN A 78 -40.14 36.06 -40.93
CA GLN A 78 -38.80 36.27 -40.40
C GLN A 78 -37.78 35.80 -41.45
N VAL A 79 -37.27 36.75 -42.24
CA VAL A 79 -36.17 36.49 -43.17
C VAL A 79 -34.92 36.17 -42.35
N VAL A 80 -34.70 34.88 -42.10
CA VAL A 80 -33.47 34.40 -41.49
C VAL A 80 -32.32 34.71 -42.47
N PRO A 81 -31.31 35.52 -42.12
CA PRO A 81 -30.16 35.68 -42.99
C PRO A 81 -29.51 34.30 -43.12
N ALA A 82 -29.31 33.87 -44.38
CA ALA A 82 -28.76 32.54 -44.66
C ALA A 82 -27.49 32.30 -43.84
N LYS A 83 -27.41 31.16 -43.14
CA LYS A 83 -26.22 30.76 -42.36
C LYS A 83 -24.99 30.86 -43.26
N LYS A 84 -24.21 31.93 -43.08
CA LYS A 84 -23.04 32.23 -43.92
C LYS A 84 -22.04 31.09 -43.73
N GLY A 85 -21.95 30.22 -44.72
CA GLY A 85 -21.13 29.02 -44.66
C GLY A 85 -19.70 29.37 -44.26
N MET A 86 -19.24 28.78 -43.16
CA MET A 86 -17.90 29.01 -42.61
C MET A 86 -16.85 28.87 -43.70
N SER A 87 -16.01 29.89 -43.89
CA SER A 87 -15.07 29.97 -45.01
C SER A 87 -14.12 28.77 -45.03
N LYS A 88 -13.65 28.35 -46.22
CA LYS A 88 -12.69 27.24 -46.34
C LYS A 88 -11.45 27.45 -45.43
N LYS A 89 -10.96 28.70 -45.33
CA LYS A 89 -9.84 29.06 -44.43
C LYS A 89 -10.19 28.84 -42.95
N THR A 90 -11.37 29.27 -42.52
CA THR A 90 -11.84 29.10 -41.13
C THR A 90 -12.05 27.62 -40.77
N LYS A 91 -12.56 26.79 -41.70
CA LYS A 91 -12.67 25.34 -41.48
C LYS A 91 -11.31 24.65 -41.32
N ILE A 92 -10.31 25.04 -42.11
CA ILE A 92 -8.94 24.51 -42.01
C ILE A 92 -8.29 24.91 -40.67
N ILE A 93 -8.43 26.18 -40.25
CA ILE A 93 -7.92 26.65 -38.96
C ILE A 93 -8.60 25.91 -37.80
N LEU A 94 -9.93 25.75 -37.83
CA LEU A 94 -10.66 25.04 -36.78
C LEU A 94 -10.27 23.55 -36.71
N ALA A 95 -10.10 22.88 -37.85
CA ALA A 95 -9.60 21.50 -37.90
C ALA A 95 -8.15 21.38 -37.41
N SER A 96 -7.29 22.36 -37.72
CA SER A 96 -5.91 22.43 -37.22
C SER A 96 -5.85 22.61 -35.70
N VAL A 97 -6.70 23.47 -35.13
CA VAL A 97 -6.77 23.69 -33.68
C VAL A 97 -7.31 22.45 -32.96
N LEU A 98 -8.38 21.84 -33.48
CA LEU A 98 -8.93 20.60 -32.91
C LEU A 98 -7.93 19.43 -33.02
N GLY A 99 -7.19 19.32 -34.13
CA GLY A 99 -6.13 18.32 -34.28
C GLY A 99 -4.98 18.53 -33.30
N ALA A 100 -4.52 19.78 -33.09
CA ALA A 100 -3.50 20.10 -32.10
C ALA A 100 -3.97 19.79 -30.66
N VAL A 101 -5.21 20.15 -30.31
CA VAL A 101 -5.81 19.82 -29.01
C VAL A 101 -5.92 18.30 -28.81
N ALA A 102 -6.33 17.54 -29.83
CA ALA A 102 -6.38 16.08 -29.75
C ALA A 102 -4.99 15.45 -29.53
N VAL A 103 -3.94 15.95 -30.22
CA VAL A 103 -2.56 15.51 -30.01
C VAL A 103 -2.07 15.83 -28.60
N ILE A 104 -2.38 17.03 -28.07
CA ILE A 104 -2.03 17.41 -26.69
C ILE A 104 -2.74 16.50 -25.67
N LEU A 105 -4.04 16.24 -25.84
CA LEU A 105 -4.81 15.36 -24.95
C LEU A 105 -4.29 13.92 -24.96
N LEU A 106 -3.98 13.37 -26.14
CA LEU A 106 -3.38 12.03 -26.27
C LEU A 106 -1.97 11.98 -25.66
N SER A 107 -1.18 13.05 -25.79
CA SER A 107 0.17 13.12 -25.22
C SER A 107 0.13 13.19 -23.69
N VAL A 108 -0.71 14.05 -23.11
CA VAL A 108 -0.85 14.22 -21.66
C VAL A 108 -1.53 13.01 -21.03
N GLY A 109 -2.62 12.50 -21.62
CA GLY A 109 -3.31 11.30 -21.15
C GLY A 109 -2.44 10.04 -21.25
N GLY A 110 -1.76 9.84 -22.38
CA GLY A 110 -0.85 8.72 -22.60
C GLY A 110 0.35 8.74 -21.65
N TYR A 111 1.00 9.90 -21.48
CA TYR A 111 2.07 10.06 -20.49
C TYR A 111 1.56 9.78 -19.07
N SER A 112 0.36 10.27 -18.73
CA SER A 112 -0.19 10.11 -17.38
C SER A 112 -0.49 8.65 -17.04
N LEU A 113 -1.13 7.92 -17.97
CA LEU A 113 -1.41 6.49 -17.82
C LEU A 113 -0.10 5.69 -17.73
N TRP A 114 0.88 5.96 -18.60
CA TRP A 114 2.19 5.32 -18.56
C TRP A 114 2.94 5.60 -17.25
N ARG A 115 2.92 6.85 -16.77
CA ARG A 115 3.64 7.25 -15.57
C ARG A 115 3.06 6.63 -14.30
N TYR A 116 1.74 6.44 -14.26
CA TYR A 116 1.04 5.70 -13.22
C TYR A 116 1.30 4.19 -13.32
N GLN A 117 1.05 3.56 -14.47
CA GLN A 117 1.21 2.11 -14.64
C GLN A 117 2.66 1.64 -14.43
N SER A 118 3.66 2.43 -14.86
CA SER A 118 5.08 2.10 -14.62
C SER A 118 5.53 2.23 -13.17
N GLY A 119 4.75 2.90 -12.31
CA GLY A 119 4.96 2.94 -10.86
C GLY A 119 4.06 1.98 -10.08
N LYS A 120 2.98 1.45 -10.66
CA LYS A 120 2.03 0.61 -9.93
C LYS A 120 2.70 -0.71 -9.52
N ILE A 121 2.72 -0.98 -8.21
CA ILE A 121 3.06 -2.30 -7.67
C ILE A 121 1.86 -3.23 -7.92
N VAL A 122 2.12 -4.46 -8.35
CA VAL A 122 1.06 -5.41 -8.72
C VAL A 122 0.56 -6.11 -7.46
N ASP A 123 -0.75 -6.22 -7.28
CA ASP A 123 -1.36 -6.91 -6.14
C ASP A 123 -0.80 -8.35 -5.97
N GLY A 124 -0.51 -8.75 -4.72
CA GLY A 124 0.09 -10.04 -4.37
C GLY A 124 0.95 -9.99 -3.12
N THR A 125 1.48 -11.15 -2.71
CA THR A 125 2.47 -11.27 -1.63
C THR A 125 3.88 -11.09 -2.19
N TYR A 126 4.74 -10.41 -1.44
CA TYR A 126 6.14 -10.18 -1.76
C TYR A 126 7.02 -10.55 -0.56
N GLU A 127 8.09 -11.30 -0.79
CA GLU A 127 9.07 -11.63 0.25
C GLU A 127 10.25 -10.64 0.26
N VAL A 128 10.90 -10.48 1.41
CA VAL A 128 12.16 -9.72 1.52
C VAL A 128 13.30 -10.55 0.94
N VAL A 129 13.95 -10.07 -0.13
CA VAL A 129 15.11 -10.74 -0.78
C VAL A 129 16.43 -10.00 -0.58
N SER A 130 16.39 -8.75 -0.13
CA SER A 130 17.55 -8.00 0.34
C SER A 130 17.10 -6.97 1.37
N PHE A 131 17.84 -6.82 2.45
CA PHE A 131 17.64 -5.78 3.44
C PHE A 131 19.00 -5.20 3.82
N SER A 132 19.13 -3.88 3.73
CA SER A 132 20.28 -3.16 4.26
C SER A 132 19.82 -1.99 5.10
N ARG A 133 20.53 -1.76 6.21
CA ARG A 133 20.32 -0.63 7.12
C ARG A 133 21.61 0.15 7.26
N TYR A 134 21.51 1.45 7.51
CA TYR A 134 22.66 2.28 7.85
C TYR A 134 23.01 2.06 9.32
N ASP A 135 24.28 1.78 9.57
CA ASP A 135 24.87 1.59 10.90
C ASP A 135 25.66 2.86 11.25
N GLU A 136 25.25 3.55 12.32
CA GLU A 136 25.84 4.84 12.71
C GLU A 136 27.26 4.68 13.29
N ASP A 137 27.53 3.61 14.03
CA ASP A 137 28.85 3.33 14.61
C ASP A 137 29.90 2.97 13.54
N LYS A 138 29.46 2.27 12.49
CA LYS A 138 30.32 1.84 11.36
C LYS A 138 30.32 2.83 10.18
N ASP A 139 29.54 3.91 10.24
CA ASP A 139 29.30 4.92 9.17
C ASP A 139 29.08 4.30 7.78
N LYS A 140 28.25 3.25 7.70
CA LYS A 140 28.03 2.51 6.44
C LYS A 140 26.70 1.77 6.41
N MET A 141 26.27 1.38 5.20
CA MET A 141 25.23 0.36 5.05
C MET A 141 25.79 -1.02 5.45
N VAL A 142 25.04 -1.75 6.26
CA VAL A 142 25.25 -3.18 6.57
C VAL A 142 24.10 -4.00 5.96
N ASP A 143 24.37 -5.25 5.60
CA ASP A 143 23.33 -6.19 5.16
C ASP A 143 22.66 -6.78 6.40
N GLY A 144 21.35 -6.53 6.54
CA GLY A 144 20.59 -7.00 7.69
C GLY A 144 20.17 -8.46 7.60
N ILE A 145 20.10 -9.04 6.39
CA ILE A 145 19.78 -10.48 6.24
C ILE A 145 20.98 -11.32 6.69
N ASP A 146 22.19 -10.90 6.35
CA ASP A 146 23.40 -11.59 6.82
C ASP A 146 23.59 -11.43 8.34
N GLU A 147 23.21 -10.29 8.94
CA GLU A 147 23.15 -10.14 10.42
C GLU A 147 22.20 -11.17 11.07
N TYR A 148 21.01 -11.44 10.51
CA TYR A 148 20.13 -12.51 10.99
C TYR A 148 20.79 -13.90 10.86
N LYS A 149 21.41 -14.21 9.71
CA LYS A 149 22.05 -15.52 9.47
C LYS A 149 23.21 -15.78 10.44
N ASP A 150 24.01 -14.76 10.75
CA ASP A 150 25.11 -14.84 11.72
C ASP A 150 24.59 -15.15 13.15
N GLU A 151 23.34 -14.79 13.47
CA GLU A 151 22.64 -15.14 14.72
C GLU A 151 21.90 -16.49 14.67
N GLY A 152 21.94 -17.23 13.54
CA GLY A 152 21.18 -18.46 13.37
C GLY A 152 19.68 -18.22 13.15
N LEU A 153 19.35 -17.09 12.51
CA LEU A 153 17.99 -16.66 12.19
C LEU A 153 17.78 -16.54 10.68
N ASP A 154 16.57 -16.85 10.21
CA ASP A 154 16.14 -16.70 8.82
C ASP A 154 15.03 -15.67 8.69
N LEU A 155 15.20 -14.68 7.82
CA LEU A 155 14.25 -13.57 7.66
C LEU A 155 13.24 -13.90 6.56
N GLN A 156 12.05 -14.37 6.96
CA GLN A 156 10.97 -14.72 6.05
C GLN A 156 9.84 -13.68 5.97
N SER A 157 10.02 -12.52 6.60
CA SER A 157 9.09 -11.38 6.56
C SER A 157 8.63 -11.06 5.13
N PHE A 158 7.34 -10.71 5.01
CA PHE A 158 6.69 -10.49 3.73
C PHE A 158 5.73 -9.30 3.76
N VAL A 159 5.43 -8.77 2.58
CA VAL A 159 4.48 -7.66 2.36
C VAL A 159 3.34 -8.14 1.48
N VAL A 160 2.10 -7.90 1.90
CA VAL A 160 0.92 -8.07 1.04
C VAL A 160 0.55 -6.72 0.45
N VAL A 161 0.56 -6.65 -0.88
CA VAL A 161 0.12 -5.49 -1.65
C VAL A 161 -1.27 -5.74 -2.23
N LYS A 162 -2.19 -4.81 -2.01
CA LYS A 162 -3.56 -4.85 -2.57
C LYS A 162 -4.11 -3.43 -2.76
N ASN A 163 -4.67 -3.13 -3.94
CA ASN A 163 -5.27 -1.82 -4.23
C ASN A 163 -4.34 -0.61 -3.94
N ASN A 164 -3.04 -0.73 -4.28
CA ASN A 164 -1.98 0.23 -3.93
C ASN A 164 -1.73 0.42 -2.42
N GLN A 165 -2.29 -0.41 -1.54
CA GLN A 165 -1.91 -0.45 -0.12
C GLN A 165 -0.98 -1.62 0.16
N SER A 166 -0.08 -1.45 1.13
CA SER A 166 0.85 -2.46 1.65
C SER A 166 0.55 -2.75 3.12
N ARG A 167 0.78 -4.00 3.54
CA ARG A 167 0.94 -4.40 4.94
C ARG A 167 2.15 -5.30 5.07
N THR A 168 2.97 -5.06 6.08
CA THR A 168 4.14 -5.87 6.41
C THR A 168 3.77 -6.88 7.48
N TYR A 169 4.26 -8.12 7.33
CA TYR A 169 4.12 -9.21 8.28
C TYR A 169 5.51 -9.70 8.65
N ASN A 170 5.88 -9.55 9.92
CA ASN A 170 7.20 -9.95 10.39
C ASN A 170 7.22 -11.43 10.80
N LEU A 171 8.06 -12.20 10.12
CA LEU A 171 8.36 -13.60 10.41
C LEU A 171 9.87 -13.79 10.37
N VAL A 172 10.44 -14.18 11.51
CA VAL A 172 11.85 -14.59 11.63
C VAL A 172 11.87 -16.00 12.19
N GLU A 173 12.58 -16.91 11.54
CA GLU A 173 12.68 -18.30 11.97
C GLU A 173 14.05 -18.60 12.57
N SER A 174 14.10 -19.63 13.41
CA SER A 174 15.32 -20.22 13.98
C SER A 174 15.10 -21.71 14.10
N ASP A 175 16.18 -22.50 14.22
CA ASP A 175 16.19 -23.98 14.24
C ASP A 175 15.06 -24.67 15.03
N ASN A 176 14.53 -24.02 16.07
CA ASN A 176 13.49 -24.57 16.94
C ASN A 176 12.33 -23.60 17.27
N LYS A 177 12.30 -22.38 16.72
CA LYS A 177 11.29 -21.35 17.04
C LYS A 177 11.07 -20.34 15.91
N SER A 178 9.82 -19.97 15.69
CA SER A 178 9.44 -18.85 14.82
C SER A 178 9.01 -17.65 15.66
N TYR A 179 9.46 -16.46 15.28
CA TYR A 179 9.24 -15.17 15.94
C TYR A 179 8.30 -14.33 15.08
N VAL A 180 7.21 -13.85 15.67
CA VAL A 180 6.13 -13.14 14.97
C VAL A 180 5.54 -12.02 15.82
N SER A 181 5.01 -10.99 15.15
CA SER A 181 4.30 -9.89 15.81
C SER A 181 2.78 -10.14 15.82
N LEU A 182 2.20 -10.31 17.01
CA LEU A 182 0.74 -10.30 17.15
C LEU A 182 0.11 -8.96 16.77
N MET A 183 0.87 -7.87 16.92
CA MET A 183 0.38 -6.55 16.56
C MET A 183 0.20 -6.44 15.05
N ASP A 184 1.14 -6.97 14.26
CA ASP A 184 1.09 -6.97 12.80
C ASP A 184 -0.01 -7.92 12.26
N TYR A 185 -0.30 -9.00 12.99
CA TYR A 185 -1.37 -9.93 12.65
C TYR A 185 -2.78 -9.40 13.00
N GLU A 186 -2.93 -8.72 14.15
CA GLU A 186 -4.25 -8.30 14.66
C GLU A 186 -4.62 -6.84 14.41
N ILE A 187 -3.65 -5.95 14.16
CA ILE A 187 -3.89 -4.52 13.88
C ILE A 187 -3.72 -4.23 12.38
N ASP A 188 -4.63 -3.41 11.86
CA ASP A 188 -4.56 -2.84 10.52
C ASP A 188 -3.84 -1.48 10.54
N VAL A 189 -2.54 -1.47 10.23
CA VAL A 189 -1.76 -0.24 9.99
C VAL A 189 -1.27 -0.24 8.53
N PRO A 190 -2.10 0.19 7.56
CA PRO A 190 -1.76 0.09 6.16
C PRO A 190 -0.82 1.21 5.73
N GLN A 191 0.04 0.88 4.79
CA GLN A 191 0.82 1.82 3.98
C GLN A 191 0.13 2.02 2.62
N VAL A 192 0.41 3.13 1.95
CA VAL A 192 -0.13 3.44 0.62
C VAL A 192 0.97 3.87 -0.34
N PHE A 193 1.00 3.22 -1.49
CA PHE A 193 1.85 3.59 -2.62
C PHE A 193 1.20 4.72 -3.42
N ASP A 194 2.03 5.67 -3.84
CA ASP A 194 1.75 6.60 -4.92
C ASP A 194 2.52 6.16 -6.18
N PRO A 195 1.86 5.50 -7.16
CA PRO A 195 2.48 5.12 -8.44
C PRO A 195 3.03 6.30 -9.24
N TRP A 196 2.43 7.48 -9.11
CA TRP A 196 2.89 8.68 -9.80
C TRP A 196 4.20 9.17 -9.20
N ASN A 197 4.26 9.42 -7.89
CA ASN A 197 5.48 9.94 -7.27
C ASN A 197 6.53 8.86 -6.95
N ARG A 198 6.15 7.57 -7.03
CA ARG A 198 6.94 6.41 -6.59
C ARG A 198 7.37 6.52 -5.13
N THR A 199 6.42 6.91 -4.29
CA THR A 199 6.56 7.06 -2.85
C THR A 199 5.64 6.10 -2.11
N GLU A 200 6.02 5.71 -0.91
CA GLU A 200 5.14 5.03 0.03
C GLU A 200 4.93 5.95 1.24
N SER A 201 3.71 6.01 1.75
CA SER A 201 3.35 6.79 2.93
C SER A 201 2.54 5.93 3.90
N GLN A 202 2.61 6.25 5.18
CA GLN A 202 1.68 5.69 6.16
C GLN A 202 0.26 6.24 5.93
N VAL A 203 -0.78 5.42 6.14
CA VAL A 203 -2.19 5.85 5.98
C VAL A 203 -2.76 6.49 7.25
N LEU A 204 -2.40 5.96 8.42
CA LEU A 204 -2.95 6.45 9.70
C LEU A 204 -2.15 7.63 10.23
N ASP A 205 -2.81 8.54 10.95
CA ASP A 205 -2.12 9.47 11.84
C ASP A 205 -1.70 8.79 13.15
N ALA A 206 -0.97 9.51 13.99
CA ALA A 206 -0.40 8.92 15.19
C ALA A 206 -1.38 8.79 16.36
N ASP A 207 -2.49 9.52 16.35
CA ASP A 207 -3.53 9.42 17.38
C ASP A 207 -4.43 8.20 17.06
N GLN A 208 -4.70 7.95 15.77
CA GLN A 208 -5.28 6.70 15.28
C GLN A 208 -4.43 5.48 15.66
N VAL A 209 -3.10 5.54 15.49
CA VAL A 209 -2.20 4.46 15.95
C VAL A 209 -2.19 4.31 17.47
N GLU A 210 -2.25 5.41 18.23
CA GLU A 210 -2.39 5.35 19.68
C GLU A 210 -3.68 4.59 20.10
N ASP A 211 -4.80 4.88 19.45
CA ASP A 211 -6.10 4.27 19.78
C ASP A 211 -6.20 2.79 19.39
N VAL A 212 -5.75 2.37 18.20
CA VAL A 212 -5.72 0.94 17.86
C VAL A 212 -4.75 0.16 18.77
N THR A 213 -3.63 0.78 19.18
CA THR A 213 -2.69 0.17 20.12
C THR A 213 -3.30 0.05 21.53
N LYS A 214 -4.09 1.04 21.99
CA LYS A 214 -4.84 0.95 23.25
C LYS A 214 -5.83 -0.21 23.23
N ASP A 215 -6.60 -0.37 22.15
CA ASP A 215 -7.59 -1.45 22.04
C ASP A 215 -6.94 -2.83 21.95
N PHE A 216 -5.83 -2.95 21.20
CA PHE A 216 -4.99 -4.16 21.22
C PHE A 216 -4.47 -4.47 22.62
N MET A 217 -3.82 -3.52 23.30
CA MET A 217 -3.29 -3.76 24.64
C MET A 217 -4.38 -4.03 25.68
N LYS A 218 -5.58 -3.45 25.52
CA LYS A 218 -6.75 -3.77 26.35
C LYS A 218 -7.22 -5.21 26.16
N LYS A 219 -7.12 -5.77 24.96
CA LYS A 219 -7.32 -7.20 24.69
C LYS A 219 -6.20 -8.04 25.31
N MET A 220 -4.94 -7.70 25.07
CA MET A 220 -3.79 -8.43 25.63
C MET A 220 -3.84 -8.53 27.16
N ARG A 221 -4.22 -7.43 27.84
CA ARG A 221 -4.42 -7.38 29.31
C ARG A 221 -5.61 -8.21 29.83
N LYS A 222 -6.56 -8.54 28.97
CA LYS A 222 -7.72 -9.37 29.32
C LYS A 222 -7.39 -10.86 29.13
N ASP A 223 -6.64 -11.17 28.09
CA ASP A 223 -6.35 -12.54 27.68
C ASP A 223 -5.08 -13.10 28.36
N TYR A 224 -4.15 -12.22 28.81
CA TYR A 224 -2.92 -12.57 29.52
C TYR A 224 -2.67 -11.67 30.74
N SER A 225 -2.51 -12.29 31.91
CA SER A 225 -2.50 -11.66 33.23
C SER A 225 -1.23 -10.87 33.57
N PHE A 226 -0.10 -11.20 32.94
CA PHE A 226 1.18 -10.51 33.14
C PHE A 226 1.19 -9.09 32.56
N TYR A 227 0.30 -8.74 31.62
CA TYR A 227 0.21 -7.36 31.15
C TYR A 227 -0.49 -6.48 32.18
N THR A 228 0.29 -5.70 32.93
CA THR A 228 -0.24 -4.66 33.81
C THR A 228 -0.83 -3.48 33.01
N LYS A 229 -1.55 -2.58 33.70
CA LYS A 229 -1.99 -1.32 33.06
C LYS A 229 -0.78 -0.47 32.68
N GLU A 230 0.20 -0.42 33.57
CA GLU A 230 1.41 0.37 33.49
C GLU A 230 2.29 -0.07 32.31
N GLU A 231 2.35 -1.37 32.01
CA GLU A 231 3.05 -1.91 30.84
C GLU A 231 2.30 -1.65 29.54
N ALA A 232 0.98 -1.82 29.50
CA ALA A 232 0.18 -1.43 28.34
C ALA A 232 0.33 0.06 28.02
N ASP A 233 0.26 0.93 29.04
CA ASP A 233 0.45 2.38 28.88
C ASP A 233 1.89 2.73 28.42
N LYS A 234 2.90 1.90 28.72
CA LYS A 234 4.26 2.02 28.16
C LYS A 234 4.32 1.59 26.70
N VAL A 235 3.73 0.45 26.33
CA VAL A 235 3.69 -0.05 24.94
C VAL A 235 3.00 0.97 24.04
N VAL A 236 1.80 1.43 24.40
CA VAL A 236 1.08 2.48 23.66
C VAL A 236 1.96 3.71 23.44
N LYS A 237 2.62 4.23 24.49
CA LYS A 237 3.52 5.40 24.38
C LYS A 237 4.77 5.14 23.54
N LYS A 238 5.30 3.91 23.52
CA LYS A 238 6.44 3.51 22.69
C LYS A 238 6.03 3.46 21.23
N THR A 239 5.01 2.66 20.89
CA THR A 239 4.47 2.51 19.53
C THR A 239 4.05 3.86 18.92
N THR A 240 3.31 4.70 19.65
CA THR A 240 2.91 6.02 19.15
C THR A 240 4.10 6.98 18.95
N ARG A 241 5.18 6.87 19.75
CA ARG A 241 6.39 7.69 19.54
C ARG A 241 7.12 7.24 18.28
N GLU A 242 7.40 5.95 18.16
CA GLU A 242 8.11 5.35 17.03
C GLU A 242 7.36 5.60 15.73
N TYR A 243 6.04 5.42 15.73
CA TYR A 243 5.19 5.75 14.59
C TYR A 243 5.26 7.24 14.22
N LYS A 244 5.28 8.17 15.20
CA LYS A 244 5.49 9.61 14.96
C LYS A 244 6.84 9.92 14.31
N ASP A 245 7.84 9.05 14.44
CA ASP A 245 9.11 9.19 13.71
C ASP A 245 9.01 8.59 12.29
N THR A 246 8.31 7.46 12.08
CA THR A 246 8.04 6.95 10.72
C THR A 246 7.23 7.93 9.86
N LEU A 247 6.34 8.73 10.46
CA LEU A 247 5.60 9.80 9.76
C LEU A 247 6.49 10.95 9.25
N LYS A 248 7.75 11.02 9.70
CA LYS A 248 8.74 12.02 9.27
C LYS A 248 9.74 11.45 8.25
N GLU A 249 9.71 10.14 8.01
CA GLU A 249 10.53 9.49 7.00
C GLU A 249 10.05 9.87 5.60
N LYS A 250 10.98 9.88 4.66
CA LYS A 250 10.66 9.89 3.23
C LYS A 250 10.93 8.51 2.67
N ARG A 251 9.91 7.86 2.11
CA ARG A 251 10.06 6.55 1.44
C ARG A 251 9.82 6.68 -0.05
N THR A 252 10.75 6.16 -0.84
CA THR A 252 10.69 6.12 -2.31
C THR A 252 11.00 4.72 -2.79
N TYR A 253 10.41 4.28 -3.90
CA TYR A 253 10.69 2.95 -4.45
C TYR A 253 11.03 2.96 -5.94
N VAL A 254 11.76 1.92 -6.35
CA VAL A 254 12.06 1.63 -7.76
C VAL A 254 11.58 0.21 -8.07
N LYS A 255 10.74 0.06 -9.09
CA LYS A 255 10.22 -1.23 -9.56
C LYS A 255 11.08 -1.76 -10.71
N HIS A 256 11.40 -3.06 -10.68
CA HIS A 256 12.10 -3.77 -11.75
C HIS A 256 11.52 -5.18 -11.89
N GLY A 257 10.86 -5.48 -13.02
CA GLY A 257 10.21 -6.79 -13.21
C GLY A 257 9.13 -7.08 -12.16
N ASP A 258 9.27 -8.21 -11.48
CA ASP A 258 8.53 -8.72 -10.34
C ASP A 258 9.02 -8.18 -8.97
N GLU A 259 10.10 -7.40 -8.95
CA GLU A 259 10.68 -6.81 -7.75
C GLU A 259 10.36 -5.32 -7.60
N TYR A 260 10.37 -4.84 -6.36
CA TYR A 260 10.53 -3.42 -6.06
C TYR A 260 11.47 -3.21 -4.88
N THR A 261 12.30 -2.17 -4.98
CA THR A 261 13.22 -1.76 -3.92
C THR A 261 12.71 -0.49 -3.27
N LEU A 262 12.29 -0.61 -2.00
CA LEU A 262 11.94 0.52 -1.13
C LEU A 262 13.24 1.11 -0.56
N THR A 263 13.33 2.43 -0.48
CA THR A 263 14.44 3.16 0.14
C THR A 263 13.86 4.21 1.08
N THR A 264 14.28 4.14 2.34
CA THR A 264 13.81 5.00 3.43
C THR A 264 14.91 6.00 3.81
N TYR A 265 14.51 7.25 3.96
CA TYR A 265 15.37 8.35 4.39
C TYR A 265 14.78 9.00 5.65
N ASP A 266 15.65 9.45 6.55
CA ASP A 266 15.24 10.16 7.76
C ASP A 266 14.65 11.56 7.45
N LYS A 267 14.18 12.24 8.49
CA LYS A 267 13.66 13.62 8.42
C LYS A 267 14.67 14.67 7.93
N LYS A 268 15.97 14.35 7.84
CA LYS A 268 17.05 15.20 7.30
C LYS A 268 17.42 14.81 5.86
N GLY A 269 16.89 13.72 5.32
CA GLY A 269 17.23 13.16 4.02
C GLY A 269 18.45 12.22 4.02
N LYS A 270 18.95 11.80 5.19
CA LYS A 270 19.99 10.76 5.33
C LYS A 270 19.37 9.40 4.99
N LEU A 271 20.08 8.57 4.23
CA LEU A 271 19.67 7.20 3.92
C LEU A 271 19.65 6.37 5.22
N GLN A 272 18.52 5.73 5.54
CA GLN A 272 18.38 4.85 6.71
C GLN A 272 18.35 3.38 6.31
N SER A 273 17.58 3.02 5.28
CA SER A 273 17.45 1.62 4.87
C SER A 273 17.07 1.45 3.41
N ARG A 274 17.33 0.26 2.89
CA ARG A 274 16.87 -0.21 1.59
C ARG A 274 16.43 -1.67 1.72
N ILE A 275 15.20 -1.95 1.30
CA ILE A 275 14.61 -3.30 1.28
C ILE A 275 14.17 -3.60 -0.14
N THR A 276 14.61 -4.74 -0.69
CA THR A 276 14.13 -5.26 -1.97
C THR A 276 13.13 -6.38 -1.70
N TYR A 277 11.94 -6.20 -2.26
CA TYR A 277 10.82 -7.09 -2.17
C TYR A 277 10.58 -7.77 -3.51
N LYS A 278 10.40 -9.09 -3.52
CA LYS A 278 10.15 -9.87 -4.74
C LYS A 278 8.77 -10.53 -4.69
N ARG A 279 8.00 -10.44 -5.77
CA ARG A 279 6.66 -11.03 -5.83
C ARG A 279 6.74 -12.56 -5.83
N MET A 280 6.09 -13.17 -4.86
CA MET A 280 6.04 -14.63 -4.71
C MET A 280 5.10 -15.25 -5.77
N SER A 281 5.28 -16.55 -6.06
CA SER A 281 4.26 -17.30 -6.80
C SER A 281 3.01 -17.47 -5.93
N LYS A 282 1.89 -17.91 -6.53
CA LYS A 282 0.66 -18.18 -5.75
C LYS A 282 0.87 -19.31 -4.74
N GLY A 283 1.69 -20.32 -5.07
CA GLY A 283 1.96 -21.47 -4.18
C GLY A 283 2.77 -21.03 -2.97
N ASP A 284 3.96 -20.47 -3.21
CA ASP A 284 4.87 -19.98 -2.18
C ASP A 284 4.20 -18.91 -1.29
N ALA A 285 3.32 -18.07 -1.85
CA ALA A 285 2.53 -17.11 -1.08
C ALA A 285 1.45 -17.76 -0.20
N GLU A 286 0.89 -18.91 -0.59
CA GLU A 286 -0.07 -19.68 0.23
C GLU A 286 0.67 -20.42 1.35
N GLU A 287 1.81 -21.05 1.04
CA GLU A 287 2.72 -21.72 1.99
C GLU A 287 3.20 -20.75 3.08
N ARG A 288 3.83 -19.63 2.71
CA ARG A 288 4.29 -18.58 3.66
C ARG A 288 3.16 -18.05 4.57
N TRP A 289 1.93 -18.03 4.06
CA TRP A 289 0.77 -17.61 4.85
C TRP A 289 0.30 -18.68 5.83
N ASP A 290 0.52 -19.96 5.55
CA ASP A 290 0.21 -21.05 6.49
C ASP A 290 1.31 -21.17 7.56
N ASP A 291 2.59 -21.07 7.18
CA ASP A 291 3.73 -20.99 8.12
C ASP A 291 3.53 -19.84 9.13
N TYR A 292 3.20 -18.64 8.64
CA TYR A 292 2.95 -17.48 9.49
C TYR A 292 1.75 -17.67 10.44
N LYS A 293 0.69 -18.37 10.01
CA LYS A 293 -0.48 -18.67 10.87
C LYS A 293 -0.13 -19.66 11.97
N ASP A 294 0.65 -20.70 11.64
CA ASP A 294 1.07 -21.69 12.63
C ASP A 294 2.07 -21.08 13.62
N ALA A 295 3.01 -20.23 13.18
CA ALA A 295 3.86 -19.44 14.06
C ALA A 295 3.04 -18.51 15.00
N ILE A 296 2.02 -17.81 14.48
CA ILE A 296 1.10 -16.98 15.30
C ILE A 296 0.31 -17.83 16.32
N LYS A 297 -0.08 -19.04 15.96
CA LYS A 297 -0.82 -19.99 16.81
C LYS A 297 0.05 -20.53 17.94
N ASP A 298 1.29 -20.94 17.63
CA ASP A 298 2.23 -21.40 18.64
C ASP A 298 2.70 -20.25 19.55
N TYR A 299 2.92 -19.06 19.01
CA TYR A 299 3.21 -17.87 19.83
C TYR A 299 2.06 -17.52 20.79
N LYS A 300 0.79 -17.63 20.37
CA LYS A 300 -0.38 -17.47 21.29
C LYS A 300 -0.43 -18.53 22.39
N LYS A 301 -0.06 -19.77 22.06
CA LYS A 301 0.03 -20.88 23.03
C LYS A 301 1.15 -20.66 24.04
N ASP A 302 2.31 -20.17 23.59
CA ASP A 302 3.43 -19.79 24.46
C ASP A 302 3.02 -18.64 25.40
N LEU A 303 2.43 -17.56 24.88
CA LEU A 303 1.90 -16.47 25.71
C LEU A 303 0.89 -16.94 26.76
N LYS A 304 0.00 -17.89 26.40
CA LYS A 304 -0.94 -18.46 27.37
C LYS A 304 -0.22 -19.26 28.44
N THR A 305 0.78 -20.06 28.05
CA THR A 305 1.63 -20.82 28.98
C THR A 305 2.38 -19.90 29.95
N TYR A 306 2.94 -18.78 29.47
CA TYR A 306 3.57 -17.78 30.35
C TYR A 306 2.57 -17.07 31.26
N SER A 307 1.34 -16.81 30.79
CA SER A 307 0.28 -16.24 31.64
C SER A 307 -0.10 -17.18 32.78
N ASP A 308 -0.27 -18.47 32.50
CA ASP A 308 -0.64 -19.46 33.51
C ASP A 308 0.49 -19.63 34.54
N GLN A 309 1.76 -19.65 34.08
CA GLN A 309 2.93 -19.65 34.98
C GLN A 309 3.05 -18.37 35.82
N TYR A 310 2.69 -17.21 35.26
CA TYR A 310 2.72 -15.94 35.99
C TYR A 310 1.64 -15.89 37.08
N ASP A 311 0.45 -16.42 36.80
CA ASP A 311 -0.61 -16.54 37.81
C ASP A 311 -0.24 -17.56 38.90
N ASP A 312 0.32 -18.73 38.55
CA ASP A 312 0.84 -19.70 39.52
C ASP A 312 1.93 -19.09 40.43
N PHE A 313 2.88 -18.36 39.84
CA PHE A 313 3.93 -17.66 40.58
C PHE A 313 3.35 -16.60 41.51
N LYS A 314 2.43 -15.78 40.99
CA LYS A 314 1.78 -14.72 41.75
C LYS A 314 1.01 -15.29 42.95
N ASP A 315 0.21 -16.32 42.74
CA ASP A 315 -0.57 -16.96 43.80
C ASP A 315 0.35 -17.63 44.85
N TYR A 316 1.49 -18.20 44.43
CA TYR A 316 2.50 -18.76 45.32
C TYR A 316 3.14 -17.71 46.24
N TYR A 317 3.49 -16.53 45.70
CA TYR A 317 4.11 -15.44 46.48
C TYR A 317 3.09 -14.59 47.27
N ASP A 318 1.84 -14.50 46.83
CA ASP A 318 0.77 -13.81 47.58
C ASP A 318 0.35 -14.62 48.83
N TYR A 319 0.47 -15.95 48.80
CA TYR A 319 0.34 -16.83 49.98
C TYR A 319 1.60 -16.92 50.85
N GLY A 320 2.73 -16.35 50.44
CA GLY A 320 4.05 -16.66 51.01
C GLY A 320 5.02 -15.48 51.07
N TYR A 321 4.77 -14.53 51.99
CA TYR A 321 5.64 -13.37 52.27
C TYR A 321 5.91 -12.46 51.08
N GLY A 322 5.17 -11.34 51.01
CA GLY A 322 5.36 -10.32 49.98
C GLY A 322 6.80 -9.79 49.90
N TYR A 323 7.51 -10.19 48.85
CA TYR A 323 8.74 -9.57 48.38
C TYR A 323 8.60 -9.25 46.89
N ASN A 324 8.56 -7.95 46.60
CA ASN A 324 8.42 -7.40 45.26
C ASN A 324 9.76 -7.53 44.50
N TYR A 325 9.80 -8.37 43.46
CA TYR A 325 10.81 -8.33 42.42
C TYR A 325 10.16 -8.48 41.04
N GLY A 326 9.97 -7.34 40.37
CA GLY A 326 9.54 -7.33 38.98
C GLY A 326 10.68 -7.76 38.04
N TYR A 327 10.39 -8.71 37.15
CA TYR A 327 11.20 -9.01 35.97
C TYR A 327 10.37 -8.69 34.73
N GLY A 328 10.77 -7.63 34.02
CA GLY A 328 10.10 -7.22 32.78
C GLY A 328 10.59 -8.05 31.60
N TYR A 329 9.70 -8.81 30.98
CA TYR A 329 9.90 -9.38 29.65
C TYR A 329 9.28 -8.45 28.61
N GLY A 330 10.09 -7.52 28.11
CA GLY A 330 9.74 -6.71 26.95
C GLY A 330 9.88 -7.54 25.67
N ASN A 331 8.78 -7.72 24.95
CA ASN A 331 8.82 -8.21 23.57
C ASN A 331 9.35 -7.09 22.66
N ASP A 332 10.67 -7.03 22.50
CA ASP A 332 11.34 -6.21 21.47
C ASP A 332 11.76 -7.10 20.28
N TYR A 333 10.78 -7.42 19.43
CA TYR A 333 11.00 -7.94 18.08
C TYR A 333 10.20 -7.10 17.07
N GLY A 334 10.64 -5.85 16.91
CA GLY A 334 10.19 -4.91 15.89
C GLY A 334 11.40 -4.18 15.32
N TYR A 335 12.09 -4.81 14.35
CA TYR A 335 13.25 -4.22 13.69
C TYR A 335 12.79 -3.01 12.84
N GLY A 336 13.26 -1.79 13.15
CA GLY A 336 12.81 -0.63 12.38
C GLY A 336 13.32 0.77 12.70
N ASN A 337 13.99 1.03 13.82
CA ASN A 337 14.85 2.22 13.99
C ASN A 337 15.76 2.02 15.22
N SER A 338 17.07 2.16 15.02
CA SER A 338 18.03 2.23 16.13
C SER A 338 18.11 3.66 16.68
N ASP A 339 18.74 3.77 17.86
CA ASP A 339 19.35 4.98 18.41
C ASP A 339 18.43 6.05 19.02
N ASP A 340 18.27 5.97 20.36
CA ASP A 340 18.86 7.02 21.22
C ASP A 340 18.96 6.55 22.70
N TYR A 341 20.17 6.16 23.14
CA TYR A 341 20.49 5.94 24.57
C TYR A 341 20.71 7.30 25.27
N GLY A 342 19.62 7.94 25.69
CA GLY A 342 19.64 9.24 26.36
C GLY A 342 19.58 9.19 27.89
N SER A 343 20.51 8.50 28.56
CA SER A 343 20.56 8.40 30.05
C SER A 343 21.06 9.70 30.72
N GLY A 344 20.23 10.76 30.64
CA GLY A 344 20.48 12.08 31.24
C GLY A 344 20.39 12.12 32.77
N SER A 345 21.28 11.39 33.46
CA SER A 345 21.45 11.45 34.92
C SER A 345 22.03 12.80 35.36
N LYS A 346 21.15 13.78 35.63
CA LYS A 346 21.52 15.02 36.32
C LYS A 346 21.82 14.75 37.79
N SER A 347 23.06 14.36 38.09
CA SER A 347 23.66 14.66 39.39
C SER A 347 24.40 16.00 39.29
N GLY A 348 24.02 16.96 40.12
CA GLY A 348 24.65 18.27 40.15
C GLY A 348 25.96 18.25 40.95
N SER A 349 26.91 19.06 40.49
CA SER A 349 27.91 19.80 41.27
C SER A 349 28.62 19.11 42.45
N ASP A 350 29.94 19.01 42.38
CA ASP A 350 30.79 19.99 43.09
C ASP A 350 32.24 20.01 42.57
N ASP A 351 32.94 21.11 42.85
CA ASP A 351 34.23 21.51 42.28
C ASP A 351 35.43 20.61 42.64
N SER A 352 36.41 20.51 41.73
CA SER A 352 37.80 20.94 42.04
C SER A 352 38.83 20.84 40.88
N LYS A 353 39.30 22.01 40.44
CA LYS A 353 40.71 22.40 40.16
C LYS A 353 41.69 21.41 39.49
N SER A 354 41.98 21.70 38.22
CA SER A 354 43.32 21.87 37.61
C SER A 354 44.46 20.83 37.81
N SER A 355 45.04 20.36 36.70
CA SER A 355 46.48 20.56 36.39
C SER A 355 46.85 20.19 34.93
N LYS A 356 48.06 20.57 34.49
CA LYS A 356 48.57 20.47 33.10
C LYS A 356 49.33 19.15 32.83
N LYS A 357 49.24 18.64 31.58
CA LYS A 357 50.28 18.06 30.67
C LYS A 357 49.62 17.04 29.73
N SER A 358 49.70 17.12 28.40
CA SER A 358 50.83 17.06 27.43
C SER A 358 51.31 15.63 27.11
N SER A 359 51.66 15.41 25.83
CA SER A 359 52.20 14.18 25.23
C SER A 359 51.19 13.04 25.08
N ASP A 360 51.22 12.17 24.07
CA ASP A 360 51.78 12.08 22.71
C ASP A 360 51.48 10.62 22.29
N LYS A 361 51.31 10.36 20.98
CA LYS A 361 51.44 9.06 20.27
C LYS A 361 51.48 7.74 21.06
N ILE A 362 50.69 6.76 20.59
CA ILE A 362 51.07 5.87 19.46
C ILE A 362 49.83 5.60 18.61
#